data_AF-A0A5R9A673-F1
#
_entry.id   AF-A0A5R9A673-F1
#
_cell.length_a   1.000
_cell.length_b   1.000
_cell.length_c   1.000
_cell.angle_alpha   90.00
_cell.angle_beta   90.00
_cell.angle_gamma   90.00
#
_symmetry.space_group_name_H-M   'P 1'
#
loop_
_entity.id
_entity.type
_entity.pdbx_description
1 polymer ?
#
loop_
_entity_poly.entity_id
_entity_poly.type
_entity_poly.pdbx_seq_one_letter_code
_entity_poly.pdbx_strand_id
1 'polypeptide(L)'
;MDITILEKKVQDVYDDLIDSGNEISTILEDINEEYVYSAKNLLSYLTLRSIDLRDIQAELNKLGISSLGTSAGYVLENVSRTLDLIKLIKGISIERDVEKSSLGYTESNTLLEARSKSLFNVSENILRTKIMVTMPDEASQNIVLLKGLLTAGMEIVRMNLSHGDEALWNRILVNSKRASKELQIKTCIFMDLPRPKIRVGNLYKYSLDQQKFHQVNAIYISQNDCFELMKESQFNEGTFVDTVRNTVITVALPEIIDDLEVNHRIFFDDGAIEGKVTFKSSNGVLIQIQNTTKKKLRIGKGINLPDTHLTLPSLTFQDLQLLPYACKNADIIGYSFVRTPEDVKALYNKLTDINDIETAVVFKIENKEAFDNLPRILFEAMKRPRIGVMIARGDLAVEVGFDRISEVQNQIMSICEAAHIPVIWATQVLESMAKKGLATRAEISDVVLSVQAECVMLNKGPYITDAVGILKNILLRMEEHYNKNKKMLRALEVARHNLRIIKGNQELHLK
;
A
#
# COMPACT_ATOMS: atom_id res chain seq x y z
N MET A 1 -2.43 -13.86 -36.99
CA MET A 1 -3.77 -14.44 -36.76
C MET A 1 -4.70 -13.86 -37.81
N ASP A 2 -5.64 -14.62 -38.37
CA ASP A 2 -6.71 -14.06 -39.22
C ASP A 2 -7.50 -13.04 -38.40
N ILE A 3 -7.81 -11.87 -38.97
CA ILE A 3 -8.58 -10.81 -38.30
C ILE A 3 -9.93 -11.30 -37.80
N THR A 4 -10.53 -12.30 -38.45
CA THR A 4 -11.77 -12.94 -38.01
C THR A 4 -11.58 -13.78 -36.75
N ILE A 5 -10.43 -14.45 -36.61
CA ILE A 5 -10.09 -15.19 -35.38
C ILE A 5 -9.82 -14.20 -34.24
N LEU A 6 -9.13 -13.10 -34.53
CA LEU A 6 -8.89 -12.03 -33.55
C LEU A 6 -10.21 -11.40 -33.08
N GLU A 7 -11.11 -11.06 -34.00
CA GLU A 7 -12.45 -10.55 -33.67
C GLU A 7 -13.19 -11.51 -32.75
N LYS A 8 -13.22 -12.81 -33.11
CA LYS A 8 -13.88 -13.82 -32.28
C LYS A 8 -13.29 -13.86 -30.87
N LYS A 9 -11.96 -13.92 -30.73
CA LYS A 9 -11.31 -13.94 -29.41
C LYS A 9 -11.61 -12.68 -28.59
N VAL A 10 -11.66 -11.51 -29.22
CA VAL A 10 -11.99 -10.25 -28.52
C VAL A 10 -13.49 -10.18 -28.18
N GLN A 11 -14.36 -10.75 -29.03
CA GLN A 11 -15.79 -10.90 -28.76
C GLN A 11 -16.02 -11.86 -27.59
N ASP A 12 -15.35 -13.01 -27.56
CA ASP A 12 -15.42 -13.97 -26.44
C ASP A 12 -15.04 -13.28 -25.11
N VAL A 13 -13.96 -12.49 -25.11
CA VAL A 13 -13.57 -11.67 -23.94
C VAL A 13 -14.66 -10.65 -23.59
N TYR A 14 -15.24 -9.95 -24.57
CA TYR A 14 -16.31 -8.99 -24.32
C TYR A 14 -17.54 -9.65 -23.71
N ASP A 15 -17.94 -10.81 -24.20
CA ASP A 15 -19.10 -11.56 -23.73
C ASP A 15 -18.86 -12.03 -22.28
N ASP A 16 -17.68 -12.56 -21.96
CA ASP A 16 -17.28 -12.93 -20.58
C ASP A 16 -17.39 -11.75 -19.60
N LEU A 17 -17.04 -10.53 -20.04
CA LEU A 17 -17.16 -9.31 -19.23
C LEU A 17 -18.61 -8.92 -18.97
N ILE A 18 -19.49 -9.06 -19.97
CA ILE A 18 -20.92 -8.77 -19.84
C ILE A 18 -21.58 -9.78 -18.90
N ASP A 19 -21.29 -11.07 -19.08
CA ASP A 19 -21.85 -12.14 -18.27
C ASP A 19 -21.43 -12.00 -16.80
N SER A 20 -20.14 -11.78 -16.54
CA SER A 20 -19.64 -11.50 -15.19
C SER A 20 -20.28 -10.24 -14.59
N GLY A 21 -20.51 -9.21 -15.39
CA GLY A 21 -21.19 -7.99 -14.98
C GLY A 21 -22.66 -8.18 -14.59
N ASN A 22 -23.33 -9.23 -15.08
CA ASN A 22 -24.71 -9.56 -14.71
C ASN A 22 -24.79 -10.32 -13.38
N GLU A 23 -23.73 -11.03 -12.99
CA GLU A 23 -23.65 -11.82 -11.75
C GLU A 23 -23.34 -10.95 -10.50
N ILE A 24 -22.92 -9.69 -10.68
CA ILE A 24 -22.51 -8.79 -9.59
C ILE A 24 -23.67 -8.25 -8.73
N SER A 25 -24.93 -8.52 -9.08
CA SER A 25 -26.12 -7.94 -8.42
C SER A 25 -26.06 -8.06 -6.90
N THR A 26 -25.72 -9.23 -6.38
CA THR A 26 -25.57 -9.51 -4.94
C THR A 26 -24.47 -8.67 -4.26
N ILE A 27 -23.41 -8.33 -4.98
CA ILE A 27 -22.29 -7.52 -4.45
C ILE A 27 -22.69 -6.04 -4.42
N LEU A 28 -23.52 -5.59 -5.38
CA LEU A 28 -23.91 -4.18 -5.51
C LEU A 28 -24.97 -3.72 -4.51
N GLU A 29 -25.76 -4.62 -3.92
CA GLU A 29 -26.88 -4.26 -3.02
C GLU A 29 -26.47 -3.35 -1.86
N ASP A 30 -25.26 -3.56 -1.33
CA ASP A 30 -24.74 -2.82 -0.18
C ASP A 30 -23.71 -1.73 -0.56
N ILE A 31 -23.33 -1.61 -1.84
CA ILE A 31 -22.30 -0.67 -2.28
C ILE A 31 -22.87 0.76 -2.31
N ASN A 32 -22.07 1.72 -1.84
CA ASN A 32 -22.40 3.13 -1.95
C ASN A 32 -22.56 3.53 -3.44
N GLU A 33 -23.60 4.32 -3.75
CA GLU A 33 -23.97 4.71 -5.12
C GLU A 33 -22.77 5.28 -5.91
N GLU A 34 -21.87 6.02 -5.26
CA GLU A 34 -20.67 6.60 -5.88
C GLU A 34 -19.67 5.56 -6.40
N TYR A 35 -19.75 4.30 -5.95
CA TYR A 35 -18.82 3.21 -6.26
C TYR A 35 -19.43 2.10 -7.13
N VAL A 36 -20.72 2.16 -7.47
CA VAL A 36 -21.38 1.11 -8.28
C VAL A 36 -20.64 0.88 -9.61
N TYR A 37 -20.23 1.96 -10.30
CA TYR A 37 -19.44 1.81 -11.53
C TYR A 37 -18.08 1.18 -11.26
N SER A 38 -17.39 1.64 -10.22
CA SER A 38 -16.06 1.15 -9.85
C SER A 38 -16.07 -0.32 -9.47
N ALA A 39 -17.10 -0.79 -8.79
CA ALA A 39 -17.30 -2.20 -8.46
C ALA A 39 -17.47 -3.04 -9.73
N LYS A 40 -18.33 -2.59 -10.66
CA LYS A 40 -18.49 -3.23 -11.97
C LYS A 40 -17.19 -3.27 -12.76
N ASN A 41 -16.47 -2.15 -12.85
CA ASN A 41 -15.21 -2.08 -13.58
C ASN A 41 -14.10 -2.91 -12.92
N LEU A 42 -14.04 -2.97 -11.58
CA LEU A 42 -13.14 -3.87 -10.86
C LEU A 42 -13.43 -5.32 -11.21
N LEU A 43 -14.69 -5.75 -11.21
CA LEU A 43 -15.05 -7.11 -11.62
C LEU A 43 -14.67 -7.38 -13.09
N SER A 44 -14.95 -6.45 -13.99
CA SER A 44 -14.51 -6.54 -15.38
C SER A 44 -13.00 -6.66 -15.50
N TYR A 45 -12.24 -5.92 -14.67
CA TYR A 45 -10.79 -6.04 -14.64
C TYR A 45 -10.31 -7.40 -14.14
N LEU A 46 -10.90 -7.94 -13.08
CA LEU A 46 -10.56 -9.27 -12.57
C LEU A 46 -10.84 -10.35 -13.61
N THR A 47 -11.98 -10.25 -14.30
CA THR A 47 -12.38 -11.15 -15.40
C THR A 47 -11.40 -11.03 -16.57
N LEU A 48 -11.07 -9.82 -16.99
CA LEU A 48 -10.07 -9.60 -18.05
C LEU A 48 -8.71 -10.21 -17.68
N ARG A 49 -8.30 -10.11 -16.42
CA ARG A 49 -7.00 -10.59 -15.94
C ARG A 49 -6.95 -12.09 -15.61
N SER A 50 -8.09 -12.78 -15.61
CA SER A 50 -8.13 -14.25 -15.53
C SER A 50 -7.81 -14.93 -16.87
N ILE A 51 -7.77 -14.16 -17.96
CA ILE A 51 -7.54 -14.63 -19.33
C ILE A 51 -6.10 -14.28 -19.76
N ASP A 52 -5.41 -15.20 -20.45
CA ASP A 52 -4.10 -14.90 -21.08
C ASP A 52 -4.30 -14.12 -22.38
N LEU A 53 -4.07 -12.82 -22.32
CA LEU A 53 -4.31 -11.89 -23.43
C LEU A 53 -3.07 -11.67 -24.31
N ARG A 54 -1.93 -12.31 -24.07
CA ARG A 54 -0.67 -11.98 -24.76
C ARG A 54 -0.77 -12.17 -26.27
N ASP A 55 -1.42 -13.23 -26.72
CA ASP A 55 -1.65 -13.49 -28.14
C ASP A 55 -2.57 -12.44 -28.79
N ILE A 56 -3.63 -12.05 -28.07
CA ILE A 56 -4.55 -11.00 -28.52
C ILE A 56 -3.80 -9.67 -28.65
N GLN A 57 -3.03 -9.29 -27.62
CA GLN A 57 -2.25 -8.06 -27.59
C GLN A 57 -1.22 -7.99 -28.73
N ALA A 58 -0.52 -9.09 -29.01
CA ALA A 58 0.44 -9.15 -30.10
C ALA A 58 -0.21 -8.86 -31.47
N GLU A 59 -1.42 -9.38 -31.69
CA GLU A 59 -2.14 -9.20 -32.96
C GLU A 59 -2.82 -7.83 -33.06
N LEU A 60 -3.34 -7.28 -31.96
CA LEU A 60 -3.82 -5.88 -31.90
C LEU A 60 -2.71 -4.90 -32.28
N ASN A 61 -1.50 -5.08 -31.71
CA ASN A 61 -0.36 -4.24 -32.01
C ASN A 61 0.07 -4.30 -33.48
N LYS A 62 -0.05 -5.47 -34.14
CA LYS A 62 0.23 -5.61 -35.58
C LYS A 62 -0.74 -4.80 -36.44
N LEU A 63 -1.97 -4.60 -35.96
CA LEU A 63 -2.99 -3.78 -36.62
C LEU A 63 -2.90 -2.29 -36.23
N GLY A 64 -1.94 -1.90 -35.37
CA GLY A 64 -1.84 -0.54 -34.85
C GLY A 64 -2.95 -0.17 -33.86
N ILE A 65 -3.72 -1.16 -33.39
CA ILE A 65 -4.75 -0.97 -32.36
C ILE A 65 -4.06 -0.96 -31.00
N SER A 66 -4.45 -0.03 -30.12
CA SER A 66 -3.89 0.07 -28.78
C SER A 66 -4.06 -1.23 -27.99
N SER A 67 -2.99 -1.68 -27.34
CA SER A 67 -3.07 -2.88 -26.50
C SER A 67 -4.01 -2.65 -25.31
N LEU A 68 -4.69 -3.72 -24.87
CA LEU A 68 -5.54 -3.72 -23.67
C LEU A 68 -4.75 -3.54 -22.34
N GLY A 69 -3.44 -3.29 -22.39
CA GLY A 69 -2.54 -3.33 -21.23
C GLY A 69 -2.64 -2.14 -20.27
N THR A 70 -3.23 -1.01 -20.68
CA THR A 70 -3.30 0.24 -19.87
C THR A 70 -4.74 0.71 -19.65
N SER A 71 -5.71 -0.20 -19.57
CA SER A 71 -7.14 0.13 -19.50
C SER A 71 -7.80 -0.30 -18.20
N ALA A 72 -7.05 -0.38 -17.10
CA ALA A 72 -7.57 -0.87 -15.83
C ALA A 72 -8.80 -0.08 -15.38
N GLY A 73 -8.80 1.26 -15.50
CA GLY A 73 -9.93 2.11 -15.10
C GLY A 73 -11.18 2.09 -16.02
N TYR A 74 -11.15 1.46 -17.19
CA TYR A 74 -12.26 1.53 -18.15
C TYR A 74 -12.32 0.28 -19.05
N VAL A 75 -12.33 -0.89 -18.41
CA VAL A 75 -12.10 -2.19 -19.07
C VAL A 75 -13.15 -2.49 -20.14
N LEU A 76 -14.44 -2.42 -19.77
CA LEU A 76 -15.52 -2.80 -20.67
C LEU A 76 -15.56 -1.88 -21.90
N GLU A 77 -15.46 -0.56 -21.68
CA GLU A 77 -15.42 0.42 -22.77
C GLU A 77 -14.22 0.19 -23.68
N ASN A 78 -13.04 -0.11 -23.13
CA ASN A 78 -11.83 -0.33 -23.93
C ASN A 78 -11.94 -1.59 -24.80
N VAL A 79 -12.44 -2.70 -24.24
CA VAL A 79 -12.62 -3.95 -24.99
C VAL A 79 -13.68 -3.76 -26.07
N SER A 80 -14.80 -3.11 -25.74
CA SER A 80 -15.84 -2.75 -26.72
C SER A 80 -15.29 -1.90 -27.87
N ARG A 81 -14.52 -0.84 -27.57
CA ARG A 81 -13.89 0.02 -28.60
C ARG A 81 -12.87 -0.73 -29.44
N THR A 82 -12.15 -1.67 -28.84
CA THR A 82 -11.20 -2.53 -29.56
C THR A 82 -11.91 -3.42 -30.56
N LEU A 83 -13.01 -4.06 -30.14
CA LEU A 83 -13.85 -4.88 -31.00
C LEU A 83 -14.42 -4.07 -32.17
N ASP A 84 -14.85 -2.84 -31.90
CA ASP A 84 -15.36 -1.93 -32.92
C ASP A 84 -14.30 -1.56 -33.97
N LEU A 85 -13.08 -1.26 -33.54
CA LEU A 85 -11.99 -0.98 -34.46
C LEU A 85 -11.68 -2.19 -35.36
N ILE A 86 -11.74 -3.41 -34.81
CA ILE A 86 -11.56 -4.64 -35.61
C ILE A 86 -12.68 -4.78 -36.65
N LYS A 87 -13.94 -4.57 -36.26
CA LYS A 87 -15.10 -4.62 -37.16
C LYS A 87 -15.02 -3.55 -38.26
N LEU A 88 -14.60 -2.32 -37.93
CA LEU A 88 -14.38 -1.26 -38.90
C LEU A 88 -13.27 -1.59 -39.90
N ILE A 89 -12.16 -2.19 -39.46
CA ILE A 89 -11.08 -2.65 -40.36
C ILE A 89 -11.60 -3.71 -41.34
N LYS A 90 -12.58 -4.53 -40.92
CA LYS A 90 -13.28 -5.49 -41.80
C LYS A 90 -14.32 -4.86 -42.72
N GLY A 91 -14.54 -3.54 -42.64
CA GLY A 91 -15.55 -2.83 -43.43
C GLY A 91 -16.98 -2.96 -42.89
N ILE A 92 -17.15 -3.41 -41.64
CA ILE A 92 -18.47 -3.52 -41.00
C ILE A 92 -18.79 -2.18 -40.34
N SER A 93 -19.92 -1.57 -40.70
CA SER A 93 -20.44 -0.36 -40.07
C SER A 93 -20.95 -0.65 -38.67
N ILE A 94 -20.72 0.27 -37.74
CA ILE A 94 -21.11 0.13 -36.33
C ILE A 94 -22.04 1.26 -35.95
N GLU A 95 -23.23 0.90 -35.48
CA GLU A 95 -24.14 1.82 -34.81
C GLU A 95 -23.96 1.66 -33.30
N ARG A 96 -23.58 2.75 -32.63
CA ARG A 96 -23.48 2.77 -31.16
C ARG A 96 -24.68 3.46 -30.55
N ASP A 97 -25.23 2.81 -29.55
CA ASP A 97 -26.13 3.44 -28.59
C ASP A 97 -25.30 4.26 -27.60
N VAL A 98 -25.36 5.59 -27.73
CA VAL A 98 -24.60 6.52 -26.88
C VAL A 98 -25.11 6.47 -25.42
N GLU A 99 -26.39 6.17 -25.21
CA GLU A 99 -27.02 6.15 -23.89
C GLU A 99 -26.59 4.94 -23.03
N LYS A 100 -26.08 3.86 -23.66
CA LYS A 100 -25.59 2.66 -22.96
C LYS A 100 -24.08 2.63 -22.73
N SER A 101 -23.37 3.70 -23.06
CA SER A 101 -21.90 3.70 -22.96
C SER A 101 -21.41 3.71 -21.51
N SER A 102 -20.43 2.84 -21.22
CA SER A 102 -19.70 2.81 -19.94
C SER A 102 -18.70 3.98 -19.82
N LEU A 103 -18.16 4.26 -18.62
CA LEU A 103 -17.14 5.33 -18.49
C LEU A 103 -15.93 4.99 -19.35
N GLY A 104 -15.54 5.94 -20.20
CA GLY A 104 -14.37 5.85 -21.05
C GLY A 104 -13.09 6.28 -20.35
N TYR A 105 -12.03 6.42 -21.15
CA TYR A 105 -10.70 6.80 -20.67
C TYR A 105 -10.71 8.15 -19.92
N THR A 106 -11.38 9.16 -20.49
CA THR A 106 -11.37 10.52 -19.94
C THR A 106 -12.11 10.54 -18.61
N GLU A 107 -13.30 9.98 -18.58
CA GLU A 107 -14.19 9.98 -17.42
C GLU A 107 -13.61 9.14 -16.28
N SER A 108 -12.98 8.00 -16.58
CA SER A 108 -12.24 7.19 -15.61
C SER A 108 -11.12 7.97 -14.92
N ASN A 109 -10.32 8.74 -15.68
CA ASN A 109 -9.24 9.53 -15.12
C ASN A 109 -9.78 10.68 -14.26
N THR A 110 -10.83 11.37 -14.73
CA THR A 110 -11.48 12.44 -13.98
C THR A 110 -12.09 11.92 -12.68
N LEU A 111 -12.70 10.73 -12.69
CA LEU A 111 -13.28 10.10 -11.51
C LEU A 111 -12.21 9.83 -10.43
N LEU A 112 -11.08 9.23 -10.83
CA LEU A 112 -9.99 8.93 -9.90
C LEU A 112 -9.33 10.21 -9.36
N GLU A 113 -9.15 11.23 -10.20
CA GLU A 113 -8.63 12.53 -9.76
C GLU A 113 -9.58 13.20 -8.76
N ALA A 114 -10.89 13.18 -9.03
CA ALA A 114 -11.91 13.72 -8.12
C ALA A 114 -11.91 13.00 -6.77
N ARG A 115 -11.80 11.66 -6.76
CA ARG A 115 -11.69 10.88 -5.53
C ARG A 115 -10.39 11.14 -4.77
N SER A 116 -9.27 11.30 -5.46
CA SER A 116 -8.01 11.72 -4.84
C SER A 116 -8.14 13.09 -4.15
N LYS A 117 -8.75 14.06 -4.84
CA LYS A 117 -9.03 15.39 -4.27
C LYS A 117 -9.97 15.31 -3.06
N SER A 118 -11.02 14.50 -3.13
CA SER A 118 -11.97 14.30 -2.03
C SER A 118 -11.35 13.58 -0.81
N LEU A 119 -10.51 12.58 -1.05
CA LEU A 119 -9.81 11.83 0.00
C LEU A 119 -8.84 12.73 0.75
N PHE A 120 -7.90 13.37 0.04
CA PHE A 120 -6.84 14.15 0.68
C PHE A 120 -7.29 15.57 1.03
N ASN A 121 -8.27 16.15 0.35
CA ASN A 121 -8.84 17.46 0.69
C ASN A 121 -7.79 18.59 0.85
N VAL A 122 -6.72 18.58 0.05
CA VAL A 122 -5.61 19.54 0.12
C VAL A 122 -5.78 20.69 -0.89
N SER A 123 -4.92 21.72 -0.81
CA SER A 123 -4.93 22.84 -1.76
C SER A 123 -4.75 22.36 -3.21
N GLU A 124 -5.38 23.06 -4.15
CA GLU A 124 -5.05 22.88 -5.57
C GLU A 124 -3.57 23.25 -5.79
N ASN A 125 -2.85 22.37 -6.46
CA ASN A 125 -1.41 22.44 -6.60
C ASN A 125 -1.01 21.97 -8.00
N ILE A 126 0.19 22.35 -8.41
CA ILE A 126 0.79 21.96 -9.69
C ILE A 126 0.98 20.43 -9.75
N LEU A 127 1.24 19.80 -8.59
CA LEU A 127 1.41 18.35 -8.49
C LEU A 127 0.08 17.60 -8.43
N ARG A 128 -0.04 16.58 -9.28
CA ARG A 128 -1.09 15.55 -9.19
C ARG A 128 -0.87 14.67 -7.96
N THR A 129 0.37 14.26 -7.73
CA THR A 129 0.81 13.33 -6.68
C THR A 129 1.06 14.08 -5.37
N LYS A 130 0.39 13.68 -4.30
CA LYS A 130 0.44 14.35 -2.99
C LYS A 130 1.61 13.87 -2.15
N ILE A 131 2.19 14.76 -1.34
CA ILE A 131 3.30 14.40 -0.43
C ILE A 131 2.79 14.29 1.01
N MET A 132 2.88 13.09 1.56
CA MET A 132 2.59 12.78 2.96
C MET A 132 3.90 12.65 3.75
N VAL A 133 3.96 13.23 4.94
CA VAL A 133 5.14 13.11 5.82
C VAL A 133 4.72 12.63 7.20
N THR A 134 5.41 11.62 7.70
CA THR A 134 5.26 11.16 9.09
C THR A 134 5.87 12.16 10.04
N MET A 135 5.08 12.69 10.98
CA MET A 135 5.56 13.71 11.90
C MET A 135 6.55 13.14 12.93
N PRO A 136 7.72 13.78 13.09
CA PRO A 136 8.58 13.54 14.24
C PRO A 136 7.97 14.20 15.49
N ASP A 137 8.27 13.66 16.67
CA ASP A 137 7.72 14.10 17.95
C ASP A 137 8.10 15.57 18.24
N GLU A 138 9.25 16.00 17.72
CA GLU A 138 9.78 17.37 17.73
C GLU A 138 8.82 18.38 17.09
N ALA A 139 7.94 17.95 16.17
CA ALA A 139 6.91 18.80 15.58
C ALA A 139 5.89 19.32 16.63
N SER A 140 5.80 18.66 17.79
CA SER A 140 4.96 19.12 18.91
C SER A 140 5.46 20.41 19.56
N GLN A 141 6.73 20.76 19.38
CA GLN A 141 7.35 21.95 19.97
C GLN A 141 7.98 22.87 18.92
N ASN A 142 8.20 22.37 17.70
CA ASN A 142 8.87 23.10 16.64
C ASN A 142 7.92 23.39 15.46
N ILE A 143 7.21 24.51 15.54
CA ILE A 143 6.36 24.99 14.45
C ILE A 143 7.17 25.40 13.20
N VAL A 144 8.44 25.79 13.37
CA VAL A 144 9.32 26.17 12.25
C VAL A 144 9.58 24.97 11.34
N LEU A 145 9.75 23.78 11.92
CA LEU A 145 9.85 22.53 11.16
C LEU A 145 8.61 22.29 10.30
N LEU A 146 7.41 22.40 10.89
CA LEU A 146 6.14 22.23 10.16
C LEU A 146 5.98 23.23 9.02
N LYS A 147 6.29 24.50 9.26
CA LYS A 147 6.30 25.53 8.19
C LYS A 147 7.30 25.20 7.09
N GLY A 148 8.50 24.74 7.46
CA GLY A 148 9.52 24.31 6.50
C GLY A 148 9.02 23.17 5.61
N LEU A 149 8.37 22.17 6.21
CA LEU A 149 7.78 21.03 5.49
C LEU A 149 6.67 21.46 4.53
N LEU A 150 5.73 22.29 4.98
CA LEU A 150 4.64 22.80 4.15
C LEU A 150 5.18 23.61 2.96
N THR A 151 6.13 24.53 3.20
CA THR A 151 6.77 25.31 2.14
C THR A 151 7.56 24.43 1.16
N ALA A 152 8.21 23.38 1.66
CA ALA A 152 8.93 22.43 0.81
C ALA A 152 7.99 21.61 -0.11
N GLY A 153 6.72 21.45 0.28
CA GLY A 153 5.68 20.80 -0.53
C GLY A 153 4.92 19.68 0.16
N MET A 154 5.06 19.49 1.47
CA MET A 154 4.20 18.58 2.23
C MET A 154 2.75 19.06 2.18
N GLU A 155 1.82 18.14 1.95
CA GLU A 155 0.38 18.41 1.90
C GLU A 155 -0.39 17.62 2.96
N ILE A 156 0.15 16.46 3.40
CA ILE A 156 -0.51 15.58 4.36
C ILE A 156 0.40 15.31 5.55
N VAL A 157 -0.10 15.61 6.74
CA VAL A 157 0.53 15.37 8.04
C VAL A 157 0.09 14.01 8.53
N ARG A 158 1.02 13.04 8.54
CA ARG A 158 0.77 11.71 9.08
C ARG A 158 1.20 11.61 10.54
N MET A 159 0.30 11.16 11.40
CA MET A 159 0.53 10.90 12.82
C MET A 159 0.32 9.41 13.10
N ASN A 160 1.34 8.74 13.64
CA ASN A 160 1.27 7.32 13.98
C ASN A 160 0.91 7.15 15.46
N LEU A 161 -0.33 6.73 15.74
CA LEU A 161 -0.85 6.59 17.10
C LEU A 161 -0.29 5.36 17.85
N SER A 162 0.56 4.55 17.21
CA SER A 162 1.34 3.51 17.91
C SER A 162 2.41 4.08 18.85
N HIS A 163 2.75 5.37 18.70
CA HIS A 163 3.79 6.06 19.44
C HIS A 163 3.28 7.38 20.05
N GLY A 164 3.75 7.67 21.26
CA GLY A 164 3.36 8.87 21.99
C GLY A 164 2.02 8.72 22.72
N ASP A 165 1.46 9.86 23.10
CA ASP A 165 0.21 9.98 23.85
C ASP A 165 -0.66 11.10 23.26
N GLU A 166 -1.89 11.21 23.77
CA GLU A 166 -2.85 12.20 23.32
C GLU A 166 -2.33 13.65 23.48
N ALA A 167 -1.54 13.92 24.52
CA ALA A 167 -0.95 15.24 24.75
C ALA A 167 0.09 15.61 23.68
N LEU A 168 0.92 14.66 23.26
CA LEU A 168 1.84 14.83 22.13
C LEU A 168 1.06 15.06 20.84
N TRP A 169 0.07 14.21 20.55
CA TRP A 169 -0.71 14.29 19.31
C TRP A 169 -1.46 15.62 19.20
N ASN A 170 -2.10 16.07 20.28
CA ASN A 170 -2.80 17.36 20.31
C ASN A 170 -1.86 18.54 20.03
N ARG A 171 -0.63 18.51 20.56
CA ARG A 171 0.36 19.56 20.28
C ARG A 171 0.78 19.59 18.81
N ILE A 172 1.02 18.42 18.20
CA ILE A 172 1.32 18.31 16.77
C ILE A 172 0.15 18.85 15.95
N LEU A 173 -1.08 18.43 16.27
CA LEU A 173 -2.29 18.88 15.58
C LEU A 173 -2.47 20.40 15.63
N VAL A 174 -2.32 21.00 16.82
CA VAL A 174 -2.42 22.45 17.02
C VAL A 174 -1.36 23.19 16.21
N ASN A 175 -0.10 22.73 16.26
CA ASN A 175 0.97 23.34 15.48
C ASN A 175 0.75 23.19 13.98
N SER A 176 0.26 22.05 13.50
CA SER A 176 -0.05 21.81 12.08
C SER A 176 -1.16 22.75 11.60
N LYS A 177 -2.26 22.86 12.36
CA LYS A 177 -3.36 23.80 12.05
C LYS A 177 -2.90 25.25 12.06
N ARG A 178 -2.04 25.62 13.02
CA ARG A 178 -1.47 26.97 13.11
C ARG A 178 -0.54 27.27 11.93
N ALA A 179 0.37 26.35 11.59
CA ALA A 179 1.28 26.51 10.44
C ALA A 179 0.51 26.59 9.11
N SER A 180 -0.49 25.74 8.93
CA SER A 180 -1.41 25.76 7.78
C SER A 180 -2.12 27.12 7.65
N LYS A 181 -2.67 27.66 8.74
CA LYS A 181 -3.34 28.97 8.75
C LYS A 181 -2.38 30.12 8.45
N GLU A 182 -1.20 30.13 9.08
CA GLU A 182 -0.20 31.19 8.89
C GLU A 182 0.38 31.23 7.48
N LEU A 183 0.48 30.07 6.80
CA LEU A 183 0.97 29.96 5.43
C LEU A 183 -0.13 29.97 4.37
N GLN A 184 -1.41 29.90 4.77
CA GLN A 184 -2.56 29.72 3.88
C GLN A 184 -2.45 28.48 2.97
N ILE A 185 -1.82 27.42 3.47
CA ILE A 185 -1.68 26.12 2.78
C ILE A 185 -2.62 25.13 3.45
N LYS A 186 -3.65 24.64 2.75
CA LYS A 186 -4.58 23.65 3.30
C LYS A 186 -3.85 22.32 3.46
N THR A 187 -3.92 21.75 4.66
CA THR A 187 -3.19 20.55 5.06
C THR A 187 -4.18 19.48 5.53
N CYS A 188 -3.94 18.24 5.14
CA CYS A 188 -4.71 17.08 5.57
C CYS A 188 -4.05 16.41 6.78
N ILE A 189 -4.85 15.98 7.75
CA ILE A 189 -4.42 15.22 8.91
C ILE A 189 -4.76 13.74 8.70
N PHE A 190 -3.73 12.91 8.64
CA PHE A 190 -3.84 11.47 8.55
C PHE A 190 -3.42 10.84 9.88
N MET A 191 -4.29 10.08 10.53
CA MET A 191 -3.97 9.36 11.77
C MET A 191 -3.97 7.85 11.54
N ASP A 192 -2.80 7.22 11.68
CA ASP A 192 -2.71 5.76 11.67
C ASP A 192 -3.17 5.20 13.01
N LEU A 193 -4.19 4.34 12.96
CA LEU A 193 -4.55 3.52 14.11
C LEU A 193 -3.37 2.62 14.49
N PRO A 194 -3.23 2.32 15.79
CA PRO A 194 -2.31 1.27 16.21
C PRO A 194 -2.57 -0.06 15.50
N ARG A 195 -1.64 -1.00 15.70
CA ARG A 195 -1.70 -2.33 15.09
C ARG A 195 -1.40 -3.39 16.14
N PRO A 196 -1.79 -4.66 15.91
CA PRO A 196 -1.29 -5.78 16.70
C PRO A 196 0.26 -5.75 16.76
N LYS A 197 0.81 -5.64 17.97
CA LYS A 197 2.27 -5.52 18.17
C LYS A 197 2.91 -6.90 18.23
N ILE A 198 2.98 -7.58 17.08
CA ILE A 198 3.69 -8.87 16.95
C ILE A 198 5.20 -8.60 17.03
N ARG A 199 5.74 -8.70 18.25
CA ARG A 199 7.13 -8.36 18.55
C ARG A 199 7.74 -9.36 19.51
N VAL A 200 9.07 -9.46 19.43
CA VAL A 200 9.89 -10.14 20.42
C VAL A 200 9.68 -9.48 21.78
N GLY A 201 9.24 -10.27 22.75
CA GLY A 201 9.14 -9.91 24.15
C GLY A 201 10.50 -10.00 24.84
N ASN A 202 10.51 -10.57 26.04
CA ASN A 202 11.70 -10.74 26.84
C ASN A 202 12.59 -11.87 26.32
N LEU A 203 13.90 -11.70 26.46
CA LEU A 203 14.90 -12.69 26.08
C LEU A 203 15.55 -13.23 27.35
N TYR A 204 15.60 -14.56 27.48
CA TYR A 204 16.19 -15.23 28.62
C TYR A 204 17.27 -16.20 28.15
N LYS A 205 18.44 -16.12 28.78
CA LYS A 205 19.56 -17.03 28.51
C LYS A 205 19.95 -17.76 29.79
N TYR A 206 20.08 -19.07 29.70
CA TYR A 206 20.50 -19.90 30.82
C TYR A 206 22.02 -19.74 31.09
N SER A 207 22.36 -19.51 32.35
CA SER A 207 23.74 -19.51 32.84
C SER A 207 24.06 -20.85 33.47
N LEU A 208 25.03 -21.58 32.91
CA LEU A 208 25.50 -22.85 33.47
C LEU A 208 26.15 -22.65 34.85
N ASP A 209 26.88 -21.54 35.04
CA ASP A 209 27.59 -21.24 36.29
C ASP A 209 26.62 -20.96 37.45
N GLN A 210 25.52 -20.25 37.14
CA GLN A 210 24.52 -19.85 38.16
C GLN A 210 23.30 -20.78 38.18
N GLN A 211 23.26 -21.77 37.29
CA GLN A 211 22.16 -22.72 37.10
C GLN A 211 20.77 -22.07 37.00
N LYS A 212 20.68 -20.90 36.36
CA LYS A 212 19.42 -20.15 36.21
C LYS A 212 19.35 -19.31 34.94
N PHE A 213 18.15 -18.92 34.55
CA PHE A 213 17.94 -17.97 33.45
C PHE A 213 18.23 -16.53 33.88
N HIS A 214 18.80 -15.77 32.96
CA HIS A 214 18.98 -14.33 33.08
C HIS A 214 18.28 -13.63 31.92
N GLN A 215 17.53 -12.58 32.25
CA GLN A 215 16.99 -11.69 31.23
C GLN A 215 18.13 -10.91 30.59
N VAL A 216 18.17 -10.90 29.27
CA VAL A 216 19.18 -10.20 28.46
C VAL A 216 18.52 -9.28 27.46
N ASN A 217 19.21 -8.22 27.04
CA ASN A 217 18.68 -7.30 26.03
C ASN A 217 18.86 -7.78 24.59
N ALA A 218 19.73 -8.78 24.40
CA ALA A 218 20.03 -9.36 23.10
C ALA A 218 20.56 -10.78 23.23
N ILE A 219 20.25 -11.61 22.24
CA ILE A 219 20.86 -12.94 22.06
C ILE A 219 21.68 -12.94 20.77
N TYR A 220 22.78 -13.70 20.77
CA TYR A 220 23.54 -13.95 19.54
C TYR A 220 22.88 -15.09 18.79
N ILE A 221 22.87 -14.98 17.46
CA ILE A 221 22.23 -15.94 16.56
C ILE A 221 23.16 -16.25 15.39
N SER A 222 23.15 -17.49 14.98
CA SER A 222 23.84 -18.06 13.84
C SER A 222 22.92 -19.03 13.11
N GLN A 223 23.30 -19.39 11.88
CA GLN A 223 22.58 -20.41 11.13
C GLN A 223 22.57 -21.74 11.90
N ASN A 224 21.44 -22.45 11.87
CA ASN A 224 21.15 -23.68 12.61
C ASN A 224 20.99 -23.54 14.13
N ASP A 225 21.14 -22.34 14.70
CA ASP A 225 20.80 -22.12 16.11
C ASP A 225 19.32 -22.44 16.33
N CYS A 226 19.04 -23.03 17.50
CA CYS A 226 17.69 -23.35 17.91
C CYS A 226 17.35 -22.62 19.21
N PHE A 227 16.14 -22.09 19.30
CA PHE A 227 15.61 -21.49 20.53
C PHE A 227 14.12 -21.74 20.65
N GLU A 228 13.62 -21.60 21.87
CA GLU A 228 12.20 -21.73 22.16
C GLU A 228 11.54 -20.34 22.15
N LEU A 229 10.45 -20.22 21.38
CA LEU A 229 9.57 -19.05 21.38
C LEU A 229 8.28 -19.40 22.11
N MET A 230 7.94 -18.69 23.18
CA MET A 230 6.83 -19.06 24.05
C MET A 230 6.01 -17.88 24.55
N LYS A 231 4.87 -18.18 25.17
CA LYS A 231 4.05 -17.19 25.87
C LYS A 231 4.75 -16.76 27.16
N GLU A 232 4.75 -15.47 27.47
CA GLU A 232 5.44 -14.97 28.67
C GLU A 232 4.89 -15.57 29.97
N SER A 233 3.58 -15.80 30.04
CA SER A 233 2.94 -16.45 31.20
C SER A 233 3.37 -17.90 31.44
N GLN A 234 4.01 -18.54 30.45
CA GLN A 234 4.50 -19.92 30.56
C GLN A 234 5.97 -19.99 30.97
N PHE A 235 6.69 -18.85 30.96
CA PHE A 235 8.07 -18.80 31.38
C PHE A 235 8.18 -18.86 32.91
N ASN A 236 9.05 -19.74 33.41
CA ASN A 236 9.42 -19.79 34.84
C ASN A 236 10.91 -20.17 35.02
N GLU A 237 11.48 -19.88 36.19
CA GLU A 237 12.91 -20.19 36.47
C GLU A 237 13.23 -21.70 36.42
N GLY A 238 12.22 -22.56 36.58
CA GLY A 238 12.31 -24.02 36.47
C GLY A 238 12.03 -24.56 35.06
N THR A 239 11.96 -23.71 34.03
CA THR A 239 11.76 -24.14 32.64
C THR A 239 12.84 -25.13 32.25
N PHE A 240 12.45 -26.29 31.69
CA PHE A 240 13.38 -27.37 31.37
C PHE A 240 14.52 -26.89 30.46
N VAL A 241 15.76 -27.14 30.87
CA VAL A 241 16.96 -26.74 30.14
C VAL A 241 17.59 -27.95 29.48
N ASP A 242 17.77 -27.87 28.18
CA ASP A 242 18.62 -28.77 27.40
C ASP A 242 19.52 -27.95 26.44
N THR A 243 20.17 -28.64 25.50
CA THR A 243 21.02 -28.00 24.49
C THR A 243 20.31 -26.97 23.62
N VAL A 244 18.98 -27.06 23.48
CA VAL A 244 18.14 -26.18 22.65
C VAL A 244 17.37 -25.15 23.51
N ARG A 245 16.86 -25.55 24.67
CA ARG A 245 16.07 -24.69 25.59
C ARG A 245 16.92 -23.81 26.52
N ASN A 246 18.23 -23.71 26.28
CA ASN A 246 19.09 -22.77 27.00
C ASN A 246 18.82 -21.29 26.64
N THR A 247 18.02 -21.04 25.60
CA THR A 247 17.62 -19.72 25.12
C THR A 247 16.12 -19.70 24.92
N VAL A 248 15.44 -18.83 25.66
CA VAL A 248 13.99 -18.66 25.62
C VAL A 248 13.67 -17.24 25.21
N ILE A 249 12.74 -17.11 24.26
CA ILE A 249 12.24 -15.85 23.74
C ILE A 249 10.74 -15.81 24.03
N THR A 250 10.25 -14.75 24.68
CA THR A 250 8.81 -14.56 24.80
C THR A 250 8.27 -13.71 23.66
N VAL A 251 6.98 -13.78 23.42
CA VAL A 251 6.27 -12.93 22.44
C VAL A 251 5.42 -11.90 23.17
N ALA A 252 5.37 -10.69 22.62
CA ALA A 252 4.51 -9.62 23.16
C ALA A 252 3.01 -9.92 22.97
N LEU A 253 2.67 -10.76 21.99
CA LEU A 253 1.30 -11.15 21.68
C LEU A 253 1.20 -12.69 21.72
N PRO A 254 0.78 -13.28 22.85
CA PRO A 254 0.81 -14.73 23.09
C PRO A 254 0.03 -15.58 22.10
N GLU A 255 -1.05 -15.04 21.54
CA GLU A 255 -1.99 -15.72 20.64
C GLU A 255 -1.31 -16.20 19.35
N ILE A 256 -0.22 -15.54 18.93
CA ILE A 256 0.52 -15.95 17.72
C ILE A 256 1.14 -17.34 17.86
N ILE A 257 1.41 -17.78 19.09
CA ILE A 257 1.94 -19.12 19.37
C ILE A 257 0.88 -20.19 19.09
N ASP A 258 -0.39 -19.86 19.33
CA ASP A 258 -1.51 -20.78 19.12
C ASP A 258 -1.76 -21.02 17.62
N ASP A 259 -1.56 -19.99 16.80
CA ASP A 259 -1.78 -20.04 15.35
C ASP A 259 -0.60 -20.66 14.57
N LEU A 260 0.62 -20.62 15.11
CA LEU A 260 1.83 -21.15 14.47
C LEU A 260 1.77 -22.68 14.31
N GLU A 261 2.12 -23.24 13.15
CA GLU A 261 2.21 -24.69 12.94
C GLU A 261 3.64 -25.14 12.62
N VAL A 262 3.89 -26.45 12.78
CA VAL A 262 5.17 -27.05 12.38
C VAL A 262 5.40 -26.82 10.89
N ASN A 263 6.63 -26.45 10.54
CA ASN A 263 7.10 -26.00 9.23
C ASN A 263 6.78 -24.56 8.83
N HIS A 264 5.99 -23.80 9.61
CA HIS A 264 5.79 -22.38 9.30
C HIS A 264 7.10 -21.60 9.37
N ARG A 265 7.29 -20.68 8.42
CA ARG A 265 8.37 -19.70 8.47
C ARG A 265 8.04 -18.60 9.46
N ILE A 266 9.07 -18.12 10.13
CA ILE A 266 9.02 -17.00 11.04
C ILE A 266 10.19 -16.08 10.77
N PHE A 267 9.88 -14.80 10.57
CA PHE A 267 10.88 -13.78 10.32
C PHE A 267 10.99 -12.84 11.52
N PHE A 268 12.21 -12.44 11.85
CA PHE A 268 12.49 -11.46 12.90
C PHE A 268 13.26 -10.26 12.36
N ASP A 269 13.03 -9.09 12.97
CA ASP A 269 13.78 -7.85 12.71
C ASP A 269 13.78 -7.46 11.23
N ASP A 270 12.57 -7.31 10.67
CA ASP A 270 12.27 -6.91 9.30
C ASP A 270 12.82 -7.89 8.25
N GLY A 271 12.67 -9.19 8.51
CA GLY A 271 13.14 -10.27 7.61
C GLY A 271 14.65 -10.53 7.68
N ALA A 272 15.40 -9.84 8.55
CA ALA A 272 16.85 -10.02 8.65
C ALA A 272 17.26 -11.40 9.21
N ILE A 273 16.35 -12.07 9.91
CA ILE A 273 16.54 -13.38 10.53
C ILE A 273 15.36 -14.25 10.12
N GLU A 274 15.65 -15.38 9.50
CA GLU A 274 14.67 -16.38 9.06
C GLU A 274 14.79 -17.62 9.93
N GLY A 275 13.67 -17.99 10.55
CA GLY A 275 13.52 -19.23 11.29
C GLY A 275 12.41 -20.09 10.71
N LYS A 276 12.42 -21.37 11.09
CA LYS A 276 11.37 -22.33 10.78
C LYS A 276 10.93 -23.03 12.05
N VAL A 277 9.63 -23.18 12.24
CA VAL A 277 9.07 -23.96 13.35
C VAL A 277 9.37 -25.43 13.11
N THR A 278 10.10 -26.04 14.05
CA THR A 278 10.47 -27.46 14.00
C THR A 278 9.61 -28.33 14.92
N PHE A 279 9.04 -27.72 15.96
CA PHE A 279 8.18 -28.39 16.94
C PHE A 279 7.21 -27.39 17.57
N LYS A 280 5.99 -27.84 17.89
CA LYS A 280 4.95 -27.07 18.59
C LYS A 280 4.51 -27.83 19.84
N SER A 281 4.36 -27.10 20.93
CA SER A 281 3.73 -27.54 22.17
C SER A 281 2.60 -26.57 22.55
N SER A 282 1.85 -26.87 23.62
CA SER A 282 0.86 -25.95 24.17
C SER A 282 1.44 -24.63 24.71
N ASN A 283 2.74 -24.62 25.04
CA ASN A 283 3.37 -23.52 25.76
C ASN A 283 4.21 -22.62 24.84
N GLY A 284 4.66 -23.17 23.71
CA GLY A 284 5.64 -22.54 22.83
C GLY A 284 6.01 -23.42 21.64
N VAL A 285 6.86 -22.88 20.79
CA VAL A 285 7.38 -23.51 19.57
C VAL A 285 8.90 -23.51 19.58
N LEU A 286 9.52 -24.56 19.04
CA LEU A 286 10.95 -24.57 18.78
C LEU A 286 11.22 -24.05 17.38
N ILE A 287 12.14 -23.10 17.29
CA ILE A 287 12.51 -22.44 16.04
C ILE A 287 13.96 -22.80 15.73
N GLN A 288 14.20 -23.23 14.50
CA GLN A 288 15.55 -23.38 13.96
C GLN A 288 15.83 -22.25 12.96
N ILE A 289 16.93 -21.53 13.16
CA ILE A 289 17.36 -20.47 12.26
C ILE A 289 17.86 -21.07 10.94
N GLN A 290 17.20 -20.69 9.84
CA GLN A 290 17.55 -21.12 8.49
C GLN A 290 18.59 -20.19 7.86
N ASN A 291 18.42 -18.87 8.06
CA ASN A 291 19.29 -17.86 7.48
C ASN A 291 19.31 -16.59 8.35
N THR A 292 20.42 -15.85 8.34
CA THR A 292 20.48 -14.55 9.01
C THR A 292 21.54 -13.62 8.42
N THR A 293 21.19 -12.34 8.31
CA THR A 293 22.11 -11.24 7.96
C THR A 293 22.60 -10.46 9.18
N LYS A 294 22.07 -10.77 10.38
CA LYS A 294 22.41 -10.11 11.65
C LYS A 294 22.95 -11.12 12.66
N LYS A 295 23.91 -10.69 13.48
CA LYS A 295 24.47 -11.56 14.54
C LYS A 295 23.70 -11.53 15.85
N LYS A 296 22.68 -10.68 15.98
CA LYS A 296 21.95 -10.45 17.24
C LYS A 296 20.46 -10.24 17.01
N LEU A 297 19.63 -10.92 17.80
CA LEU A 297 18.23 -10.58 18.00
C LEU A 297 18.07 -9.77 19.29
N ARG A 298 17.21 -8.74 19.28
CA ARG A 298 16.97 -7.85 20.43
C ARG A 298 15.50 -7.84 20.82
N ILE A 299 15.22 -7.44 22.06
CA ILE A 299 13.86 -7.18 22.55
C ILE A 299 13.16 -6.15 21.65
N GLY A 300 11.84 -6.33 21.46
CA GLY A 300 10.96 -5.39 20.76
C GLY A 300 11.06 -5.43 19.24
N LYS A 301 11.88 -6.32 18.66
CA LYS A 301 11.97 -6.51 17.21
C LYS A 301 10.69 -7.12 16.64
N GLY A 302 10.31 -6.70 15.43
CA GLY A 302 9.12 -7.21 14.75
C GLY A 302 9.23 -8.70 14.47
N ILE A 303 8.09 -9.39 14.51
CA ILE A 303 7.92 -10.77 14.10
C ILE A 303 6.93 -10.78 12.93
N ASN A 304 7.24 -11.54 11.90
CA ASN A 304 6.45 -11.71 10.68
C ASN A 304 6.20 -13.20 10.43
N LEU A 305 4.98 -13.55 10.03
CA LEU A 305 4.44 -14.90 10.05
C LEU A 305 3.74 -15.22 8.72
N PRO A 306 4.48 -15.26 7.59
CA PRO A 306 3.94 -15.29 6.23
C PRO A 306 3.07 -16.52 5.91
N ASP A 307 3.31 -17.63 6.61
CA ASP A 307 2.61 -18.90 6.40
C ASP A 307 1.46 -19.12 7.41
N THR A 308 1.30 -18.21 8.38
CA THR A 308 0.39 -18.39 9.50
C THR A 308 -0.89 -17.61 9.30
N HIS A 309 -2.03 -18.30 9.35
CA HIS A 309 -3.34 -17.65 9.39
C HIS A 309 -3.61 -17.17 10.82
N LEU A 310 -3.43 -15.87 11.06
CA LEU A 310 -3.58 -15.28 12.39
C LEU A 310 -5.06 -15.12 12.76
N THR A 311 -5.48 -15.65 13.89
CA THR A 311 -6.85 -15.51 14.42
C THR A 311 -7.05 -14.24 15.24
N LEU A 312 -5.97 -13.48 15.45
CA LEU A 312 -5.98 -12.17 16.09
C LEU A 312 -6.95 -11.20 15.44
N PRO A 313 -7.61 -10.30 16.19
CA PRO A 313 -8.42 -9.26 15.59
C PRO A 313 -7.53 -8.18 14.95
N SER A 314 -7.89 -7.71 13.75
CA SER A 314 -7.20 -6.59 13.11
C SER A 314 -7.46 -5.26 13.85
N LEU A 315 -8.62 -5.11 14.50
CA LEU A 315 -8.88 -4.05 15.48
C LEU A 315 -8.55 -4.52 16.89
N THR A 316 -7.50 -3.96 17.47
CA THR A 316 -7.13 -4.20 18.86
C THR A 316 -8.00 -3.38 19.83
N PHE A 317 -7.96 -3.75 21.11
CA PHE A 317 -8.60 -2.95 22.16
C PHE A 317 -8.08 -1.49 22.19
N GLN A 318 -6.78 -1.30 21.94
CA GLN A 318 -6.18 0.03 21.87
C GLN A 318 -6.76 0.84 20.69
N ASP A 319 -6.98 0.20 19.54
CA ASP A 319 -7.56 0.85 18.37
C ASP A 319 -8.98 1.34 18.67
N LEU A 320 -9.79 0.50 19.31
CA LEU A 320 -11.15 0.84 19.71
C LEU A 320 -11.22 2.03 20.68
N GLN A 321 -10.27 2.12 21.61
CA GLN A 321 -10.18 3.26 22.54
C GLN A 321 -9.77 4.56 21.84
N LEU A 322 -8.91 4.47 20.82
CA LEU A 322 -8.40 5.63 20.10
C LEU A 322 -9.27 6.06 18.92
N LEU A 323 -10.15 5.18 18.43
CA LEU A 323 -11.01 5.45 17.27
C LEU A 323 -11.83 6.74 17.42
N PRO A 324 -12.52 7.03 18.56
CA PRO A 324 -13.25 8.29 18.70
C PRO A 324 -12.35 9.53 18.66
N TYR A 325 -11.14 9.43 19.22
CA TYR A 325 -10.16 10.51 19.17
C TYR A 325 -9.68 10.74 17.72
N ALA A 326 -9.39 9.66 16.99
CA ALA A 326 -8.91 9.72 15.62
C ALA A 326 -9.97 10.34 14.69
N CYS A 327 -11.21 9.83 14.70
CA CYS A 327 -12.32 10.34 13.88
C CYS A 327 -12.62 11.82 14.16
N LYS A 328 -12.52 12.26 15.42
CA LYS A 328 -12.75 13.67 15.78
C LYS A 328 -11.67 14.62 15.22
N ASN A 329 -10.45 14.15 15.04
CA ASN A 329 -9.28 15.00 14.81
C ASN A 329 -8.59 14.81 13.46
N ALA A 330 -8.84 13.70 12.77
CA ALA A 330 -8.24 13.34 11.50
C ALA A 330 -9.21 13.59 10.34
N ASP A 331 -8.66 13.94 9.19
CA ASP A 331 -9.40 13.89 7.92
C ASP A 331 -9.48 12.44 7.39
N ILE A 332 -8.43 11.66 7.67
CA ILE A 332 -8.27 10.27 7.23
C ILE A 332 -7.74 9.41 8.39
N ILE A 333 -8.34 8.25 8.60
CA ILE A 333 -7.76 7.20 9.46
C ILE A 333 -7.09 6.11 8.61
N GLY A 334 -5.88 5.73 9.01
CA GLY A 334 -5.18 4.57 8.46
C GLY A 334 -5.56 3.31 9.23
N TYR A 335 -6.24 2.37 8.58
CA TYR A 335 -6.57 1.08 9.16
C TYR A 335 -5.43 0.08 8.92
N SER A 336 -4.63 -0.13 9.96
CA SER A 336 -3.49 -1.04 9.96
C SER A 336 -3.91 -2.50 9.98
N PHE A 337 -3.11 -3.38 9.36
CA PHE A 337 -3.23 -4.83 9.43
C PHE A 337 -4.58 -5.43 9.00
N VAL A 338 -5.35 -4.74 8.17
CA VAL A 338 -6.56 -5.30 7.53
C VAL A 338 -6.17 -6.51 6.69
N ARG A 339 -6.92 -7.61 6.79
CA ARG A 339 -6.66 -8.88 6.08
C ARG A 339 -7.84 -9.39 5.30
N THR A 340 -9.06 -9.12 5.77
CA THR A 340 -10.28 -9.71 5.26
C THR A 340 -11.39 -8.67 5.08
N PRO A 341 -12.44 -8.95 4.29
CA PRO A 341 -13.66 -8.14 4.28
C PRO A 341 -14.31 -8.01 5.66
N GLU A 342 -14.23 -9.06 6.48
CA GLU A 342 -14.78 -9.08 7.84
C GLU A 342 -14.11 -8.03 8.74
N ASP A 343 -12.81 -7.79 8.56
CA ASP A 343 -12.08 -6.71 9.25
C ASP A 343 -12.63 -5.33 8.86
N VAL A 344 -12.91 -5.11 7.57
CA VAL A 344 -13.52 -3.86 7.07
C VAL A 344 -14.89 -3.66 7.70
N LYS A 345 -15.72 -4.70 7.69
CA LYS A 345 -17.04 -4.68 8.31
C LYS A 345 -16.97 -4.40 9.81
N ALA A 346 -16.00 -4.98 10.51
CA ALA A 346 -15.79 -4.73 11.93
C ALA A 346 -15.45 -3.26 12.22
N LEU A 347 -14.58 -2.64 11.41
CA LEU A 347 -14.31 -1.19 11.49
C LEU A 347 -15.56 -0.36 11.20
N TYR A 348 -16.29 -0.69 10.14
CA TYR A 348 -17.48 0.08 9.75
C TYR A 348 -18.57 0.01 10.82
N ASN A 349 -18.80 -1.15 11.43
CA ASN A 349 -19.69 -1.27 12.59
C ASN A 349 -19.26 -0.34 13.73
N LYS A 350 -17.96 -0.25 14.02
CA LYS A 350 -17.45 0.64 15.07
C LYS A 350 -17.53 2.11 14.74
N LEU A 351 -17.36 2.49 13.48
CA LEU A 351 -17.61 3.85 13.00
C LEU A 351 -19.09 4.21 13.13
N THR A 352 -19.99 3.29 12.78
CA THR A 352 -21.44 3.45 12.97
C THR A 352 -21.80 3.58 14.45
N ASP A 353 -21.22 2.76 15.34
CA ASP A 353 -21.46 2.84 16.80
C ASP A 353 -21.15 4.24 17.37
N ILE A 354 -20.18 4.95 16.79
CA ILE A 354 -19.81 6.32 17.19
C ILE A 354 -20.45 7.42 16.32
N ASN A 355 -21.36 7.05 15.42
CA ASN A 355 -22.03 7.93 14.45
C ASN A 355 -21.08 8.71 13.53
N ASP A 356 -19.93 8.13 13.20
CA ASP A 356 -19.01 8.71 12.23
C ASP A 356 -19.38 8.26 10.81
N ILE A 357 -19.68 9.24 9.96
CA ILE A 357 -19.95 9.05 8.52
C ILE A 357 -19.00 9.85 7.63
N GLU A 358 -18.20 10.74 8.23
CA GLU A 358 -17.40 11.74 7.51
C GLU A 358 -15.93 11.33 7.35
N THR A 359 -15.37 10.58 8.31
CA THR A 359 -13.95 10.27 8.34
C THR A 359 -13.61 9.33 7.19
N ALA A 360 -12.62 9.71 6.38
CA ALA A 360 -12.13 8.87 5.30
C ALA A 360 -11.29 7.71 5.85
N VAL A 361 -11.29 6.58 5.14
CA VAL A 361 -10.59 5.37 5.59
C VAL A 361 -9.57 4.94 4.53
N VAL A 362 -8.32 4.77 4.96
CA VAL A 362 -7.26 4.19 4.13
C VAL A 362 -6.92 2.81 4.65
N PHE A 363 -7.11 1.80 3.80
CA PHE A 363 -6.81 0.40 4.10
C PHE A 363 -5.34 0.10 3.81
N LYS A 364 -4.62 -0.39 4.81
CA LYS A 364 -3.18 -0.67 4.68
C LYS A 364 -2.95 -2.12 4.31
N ILE A 365 -2.39 -2.36 3.13
CA ILE A 365 -2.03 -3.69 2.66
C ILE A 365 -0.62 -3.99 3.14
N GLU A 366 -0.51 -4.75 4.23
CA GLU A 366 0.74 -4.99 4.96
C GLU A 366 1.18 -6.46 4.97
N ASN A 367 0.34 -7.40 4.53
CA ASN A 367 0.65 -8.83 4.53
C ASN A 367 0.05 -9.56 3.31
N LYS A 368 0.43 -10.83 3.17
CA LYS A 368 0.02 -11.68 2.04
C LYS A 368 -1.50 -11.89 1.98
N GLU A 369 -2.14 -12.13 3.12
CA GLU A 369 -3.59 -12.38 3.18
C GLU A 369 -4.40 -11.15 2.73
N ALA A 370 -4.00 -9.96 3.18
CA ALA A 370 -4.59 -8.69 2.74
C ALA A 370 -4.48 -8.49 1.23
N PHE A 371 -3.35 -8.87 0.65
CA PHE A 371 -3.13 -8.81 -0.78
C PHE A 371 -4.02 -9.82 -1.54
N ASP A 372 -4.05 -11.07 -1.09
CA ASP A 372 -4.87 -12.14 -1.72
C ASP A 372 -6.37 -11.80 -1.65
N ASN A 373 -6.81 -11.14 -0.57
CA ASN A 373 -8.19 -10.69 -0.38
C ASN A 373 -8.47 -9.28 -0.91
N LEU A 374 -7.49 -8.58 -1.51
CA LEU A 374 -7.61 -7.16 -1.84
C LEU A 374 -8.90 -6.82 -2.60
N PRO A 375 -9.30 -7.52 -3.69
CA PRO A 375 -10.55 -7.18 -4.37
C PRO A 375 -11.78 -7.29 -3.48
N ARG A 376 -11.83 -8.29 -2.59
CA ARG A 376 -12.95 -8.49 -1.64
C ARG A 376 -12.96 -7.41 -0.56
N ILE A 377 -11.79 -7.03 -0.05
CA ILE A 377 -11.62 -5.88 0.86
C ILE A 377 -12.15 -4.61 0.19
N LEU A 378 -11.84 -4.40 -1.09
CA LEU A 378 -12.30 -3.23 -1.83
C LEU A 378 -13.82 -3.23 -2.02
N PHE A 379 -14.45 -4.36 -2.35
CA PHE A 379 -15.91 -4.43 -2.44
C PHE A 379 -16.59 -4.07 -1.11
N GLU A 380 -16.09 -4.57 0.02
CA GLU A 380 -16.64 -4.19 1.34
C GLU A 380 -16.32 -2.73 1.68
N ALA A 381 -15.14 -2.23 1.31
CA ALA A 381 -14.76 -0.84 1.51
C ALA A 381 -15.66 0.14 0.73
N MET A 382 -16.12 -0.25 -0.46
CA MET A 382 -17.01 0.56 -1.32
C MET A 382 -18.40 0.79 -0.70
N LYS A 383 -18.72 0.19 0.45
CA LYS A 383 -19.94 0.50 1.21
C LYS A 383 -19.89 1.87 1.90
N ARG A 384 -18.72 2.51 1.99
CA ARG A 384 -18.55 3.88 2.50
C ARG A 384 -17.84 4.78 1.47
N PRO A 385 -18.12 6.09 1.49
CA PRO A 385 -17.42 7.03 0.64
C PRO A 385 -16.00 7.31 1.16
N ARG A 386 -15.21 8.02 0.35
CA ARG A 386 -13.86 8.53 0.69
C ARG A 386 -12.92 7.43 1.23
N ILE A 387 -12.65 6.43 0.40
CA ILE A 387 -11.71 5.35 0.70
C ILE A 387 -10.41 5.48 -0.07
N GLY A 388 -9.33 4.93 0.48
CA GLY A 388 -8.04 4.80 -0.18
C GLY A 388 -7.31 3.52 0.21
N VAL A 389 -6.21 3.22 -0.48
CA VAL A 389 -5.33 2.10 -0.16
C VAL A 389 -3.92 2.60 0.08
N MET A 390 -3.23 2.06 1.07
CA MET A 390 -1.81 2.30 1.29
C MET A 390 -1.02 1.01 1.10
N ILE A 391 0.00 1.05 0.25
CA ILE A 391 0.93 -0.07 0.06
C ILE A 391 2.01 0.04 1.13
N ALA A 392 1.88 -0.73 2.21
CA ALA A 392 2.85 -0.71 3.32
C ALA A 392 4.01 -1.67 3.04
N ARG A 393 4.87 -1.28 2.10
CA ARG A 393 5.91 -2.14 1.51
C ARG A 393 6.91 -2.71 2.52
N GLY A 394 7.17 -2.02 3.62
CA GLY A 394 8.07 -2.47 4.69
C GLY A 394 7.66 -3.82 5.27
N ASP A 395 6.44 -3.93 5.81
CA ASP A 395 5.92 -5.19 6.34
C ASP A 395 5.55 -6.15 5.19
N LEU A 396 4.93 -5.63 4.11
CA LEU A 396 4.47 -6.45 2.99
C LEU A 396 5.61 -7.22 2.32
N ALA A 397 6.79 -6.62 2.14
CA ALA A 397 7.94 -7.27 1.52
C ALA A 397 8.45 -8.47 2.33
N VAL A 398 8.35 -8.43 3.66
CA VAL A 398 8.73 -9.55 4.52
C VAL A 398 7.72 -10.70 4.36
N GLU A 399 6.44 -10.38 4.18
CA GLU A 399 5.36 -11.36 4.09
C GLU A 399 5.28 -12.05 2.71
N VAL A 400 5.45 -11.29 1.61
CA VAL A 400 5.34 -11.84 0.24
C VAL A 400 6.68 -12.25 -0.38
N GLY A 401 7.80 -11.85 0.23
CA GLY A 401 9.15 -12.00 -0.29
C GLY A 401 9.66 -10.74 -1.00
N PHE A 402 10.93 -10.39 -0.74
CA PHE A 402 11.58 -9.21 -1.30
C PHE A 402 11.72 -9.23 -2.83
N ASP A 403 11.77 -10.41 -3.43
CA ASP A 403 11.82 -10.63 -4.88
C ASP A 403 10.46 -10.36 -5.56
N ARG A 404 9.35 -10.50 -4.82
CA ARG A 404 7.99 -10.31 -5.32
C ARG A 404 7.40 -8.94 -5.02
N ILE A 405 8.02 -8.11 -4.17
CA ILE A 405 7.43 -6.83 -3.75
C ILE A 405 7.09 -5.91 -4.92
N SER A 406 7.93 -5.85 -5.96
CA SER A 406 7.67 -5.04 -7.15
C SER A 406 6.50 -5.57 -7.97
N GLU A 407 6.35 -6.89 -8.06
CA GLU A 407 5.21 -7.54 -8.71
C GLU A 407 3.91 -7.22 -7.97
N VAL A 408 3.87 -7.51 -6.66
CA VAL A 408 2.71 -7.32 -5.78
C VAL A 408 2.26 -5.85 -5.76
N GLN A 409 3.21 -4.91 -5.63
CA GLN A 409 2.91 -3.48 -5.66
C GLN A 409 2.21 -3.07 -6.97
N ASN A 410 2.69 -3.53 -8.14
CA ASN A 410 2.07 -3.21 -9.42
C ASN A 410 0.67 -3.83 -9.57
N GLN A 411 0.44 -5.00 -8.99
CA GLN A 411 -0.89 -5.63 -8.96
C GLN A 411 -1.85 -4.84 -8.07
N ILE A 412 -1.42 -4.42 -6.87
CA ILE A 412 -2.22 -3.55 -5.99
C ILE A 412 -2.58 -2.25 -6.71
N MET A 413 -1.60 -1.59 -7.35
CA MET A 413 -1.84 -0.37 -8.14
C MET A 413 -2.89 -0.58 -9.24
N SER A 414 -2.81 -1.68 -9.99
CA SER A 414 -3.72 -1.95 -11.10
C SER A 414 -5.14 -2.29 -10.63
N ILE A 415 -5.26 -3.06 -9.53
CA ILE A 415 -6.54 -3.39 -8.90
C ILE A 415 -7.20 -2.11 -8.37
N CYS A 416 -6.45 -1.23 -7.70
CA CYS A 416 -6.98 0.03 -7.19
C CYS A 416 -7.34 1.00 -8.31
N GLU A 417 -6.57 1.04 -9.40
CA GLU A 417 -6.93 1.84 -10.59
C GLU A 417 -8.24 1.36 -11.22
N ALA A 418 -8.44 0.04 -11.31
CA ALA A 418 -9.71 -0.53 -11.79
C ALA A 418 -10.89 -0.23 -10.86
N ALA A 419 -10.64 -0.12 -9.57
CA ALA A 419 -11.62 0.32 -8.57
C ALA A 419 -11.77 1.85 -8.50
N HIS A 420 -10.95 2.62 -9.24
CA HIS A 420 -10.80 4.07 -9.10
C HIS A 420 -10.60 4.51 -7.64
N ILE A 421 -9.79 3.76 -6.88
CA ILE A 421 -9.45 4.06 -5.49
C ILE A 421 -8.04 4.66 -5.43
N PRO A 422 -7.86 5.85 -4.82
CA PRO A 422 -6.55 6.46 -4.64
C PRO A 422 -5.58 5.56 -3.88
N VAL A 423 -4.32 5.52 -4.34
CA VAL A 423 -3.27 4.74 -3.69
C VAL A 423 -2.19 5.65 -3.08
N ILE A 424 -1.75 5.29 -1.88
CA ILE A 424 -0.59 5.86 -1.20
C ILE A 424 0.59 4.88 -1.32
N TRP A 425 1.65 5.36 -1.97
CA TRP A 425 2.93 4.68 -2.08
C TRP A 425 3.75 4.92 -0.81
N ALA A 426 3.82 3.91 0.06
CA ALA A 426 4.37 4.09 1.39
C ALA A 426 5.59 3.24 1.70
N THR A 427 6.29 3.70 2.74
CA THR A 427 7.47 3.11 3.40
C THR A 427 8.74 3.11 2.54
N GLN A 428 9.87 3.42 3.18
CA GLN A 428 11.23 3.39 2.61
C GLN A 428 11.48 4.27 1.36
N VAL A 429 10.56 5.16 1.00
CA VAL A 429 10.79 6.18 -0.02
C VAL A 429 11.77 7.22 0.53
N LEU A 430 12.92 7.40 -0.14
CA LEU A 430 13.96 8.35 0.27
C LEU A 430 14.40 8.19 1.75
N GLU A 431 14.43 6.96 2.25
CA GLU A 431 14.73 6.65 3.66
C GLU A 431 16.14 7.13 4.06
N SER A 432 17.14 6.86 3.23
CA SER A 432 18.52 7.29 3.45
C SER A 432 18.65 8.80 3.31
N MET A 433 17.88 9.43 2.42
CA MET A 433 17.84 10.88 2.32
C MET A 433 17.31 11.50 3.61
N ALA A 434 16.14 11.05 4.11
CA ALA A 434 15.55 11.58 5.32
C ALA A 434 16.46 11.38 6.55
N LYS A 435 17.15 10.23 6.65
CA LYS A 435 18.00 9.88 7.79
C LYS A 435 19.42 10.43 7.73
N LYS A 436 20.04 10.47 6.55
CA LYS A 436 21.48 10.72 6.36
C LYS A 436 21.79 11.92 5.45
N GLY A 437 20.78 12.53 4.84
CA GLY A 437 20.94 13.67 3.93
C GLY A 437 21.44 13.30 2.53
N LEU A 438 21.52 12.00 2.22
CA LEU A 438 22.00 11.50 0.91
C LEU A 438 21.10 10.38 0.40
N ALA A 439 20.41 10.64 -0.71
CA ALA A 439 19.62 9.65 -1.42
C ALA A 439 20.50 8.68 -2.22
N THR A 440 20.12 7.41 -2.23
CA THR A 440 20.73 6.39 -3.10
C THR A 440 20.11 6.40 -4.50
N ARG A 441 20.81 5.85 -5.50
CA ARG A 441 20.26 5.72 -6.86
C ARG A 441 19.00 4.85 -6.91
N ALA A 442 18.93 3.83 -6.05
CA ALA A 442 17.77 2.97 -5.92
C ALA A 442 16.55 3.76 -5.40
N GLU A 443 16.73 4.58 -4.37
CA GLU A 443 15.65 5.43 -3.84
C GLU A 443 15.17 6.46 -4.85
N ILE A 444 16.06 7.05 -5.65
CA ILE A 444 15.65 7.97 -6.73
C ILE A 444 14.82 7.23 -7.79
N SER A 445 15.20 6.00 -8.14
CA SER A 445 14.44 5.18 -9.08
C SER A 445 13.06 4.80 -8.52
N ASP A 446 12.98 4.52 -7.22
CA ASP A 446 11.73 4.24 -6.52
C ASP A 446 10.77 5.45 -6.55
N VAL A 447 11.29 6.66 -6.31
CA VAL A 447 10.51 7.91 -6.41
C VAL A 447 9.97 8.13 -7.82
N VAL A 448 10.75 7.78 -8.85
CA VAL A 448 10.28 7.90 -10.25
C VAL A 448 9.06 7.00 -10.51
N LEU A 449 9.05 5.80 -9.94
CA LEU A 449 7.92 4.88 -10.06
C LEU A 449 6.71 5.30 -9.22
N SER A 450 6.94 5.96 -8.07
CA SER A 450 5.88 6.37 -7.16
C SER A 450 4.93 7.43 -7.73
N VAL A 451 5.28 8.09 -8.84
CA VAL A 451 4.46 9.06 -9.60
C VAL A 451 3.14 8.45 -10.12
N GLN A 452 3.06 7.12 -10.18
CA GLN A 452 1.86 6.40 -10.59
C GLN A 452 0.79 6.37 -9.49
N ALA A 453 1.16 6.67 -8.24
CA ALA A 453 0.26 6.74 -7.10
C ALA A 453 -0.28 8.16 -6.89
N GLU A 454 -1.41 8.26 -6.20
CA GLU A 454 -2.03 9.55 -5.87
C GLU A 454 -1.27 10.26 -4.74
N CYS A 455 -0.53 9.51 -3.92
CA CYS A 455 0.23 10.05 -2.82
C CYS A 455 1.51 9.25 -2.57
N VAL A 456 2.57 9.93 -2.12
CA VAL A 456 3.84 9.32 -1.71
C VAL A 456 4.11 9.69 -0.25
N MET A 457 4.40 8.67 0.57
CA MET A 457 4.66 8.85 2.00
C MET A 457 6.16 8.80 2.31
N LEU A 458 6.66 9.85 2.96
CA LEU A 458 7.97 9.90 3.58
C LEU A 458 7.88 9.59 5.08
N ASN A 459 8.89 8.86 5.56
CA ASN A 459 9.12 8.66 7.00
C ASN A 459 9.74 9.91 7.64
N LYS A 460 10.12 9.82 8.93
CA LYS A 460 10.77 10.91 9.66
C LYS A 460 12.30 10.81 9.63
N GLY A 461 12.98 11.95 9.74
CA GLY A 461 14.43 12.03 9.89
C GLY A 461 14.94 13.48 9.93
N PRO A 462 16.20 13.71 10.32
CA PRO A 462 16.77 15.05 10.46
C PRO A 462 16.79 15.87 9.15
N TYR A 463 16.84 15.21 7.99
CA TYR A 463 16.88 15.84 6.66
C TYR A 463 15.53 15.73 5.92
N ILE A 464 14.43 15.58 6.66
CA ILE A 464 13.12 15.33 6.06
C ILE A 464 12.64 16.47 5.15
N THR A 465 12.95 17.73 5.50
CA THR A 465 12.60 18.89 4.67
C THR A 465 13.30 18.83 3.30
N ASP A 466 14.56 18.42 3.27
CA ASP A 466 15.32 18.25 2.02
C ASP A 466 14.77 17.08 1.21
N ALA A 467 14.40 15.98 1.88
CA ALA A 467 13.77 14.83 1.22
C ALA A 467 12.43 15.21 0.55
N VAL A 468 11.60 16.04 1.20
CA VAL A 468 10.38 16.59 0.61
C VAL A 468 10.70 17.43 -0.64
N GLY A 469 11.71 18.30 -0.57
CA GLY A 469 12.13 19.13 -1.70
C GLY A 469 12.61 18.29 -2.90
N ILE A 470 13.41 17.26 -2.65
CA ILE A 470 13.86 16.31 -3.69
C ILE A 470 12.68 15.58 -4.30
N LEU A 471 11.79 15.03 -3.46
CA LEU A 471 10.59 14.33 -3.91
C LEU A 471 9.74 15.22 -4.82
N LYS A 472 9.38 16.43 -4.36
CA LYS A 472 8.62 17.41 -5.14
C LYS A 472 9.25 17.68 -6.51
N ASN A 473 10.56 17.91 -6.55
CA ASN A 473 11.27 18.20 -7.80
C ASN A 473 11.25 17.02 -8.78
N ILE A 474 11.33 15.78 -8.30
CA ILE A 474 11.24 14.59 -9.15
C ILE A 474 9.81 14.42 -9.64
N LEU A 475 8.81 14.51 -8.75
CA LEU A 475 7.39 14.39 -9.13
C LEU A 475 7.00 15.41 -10.21
N LEU A 476 7.36 16.69 -10.03
CA LEU A 476 7.10 17.76 -11.01
C LEU A 476 7.64 17.43 -12.41
N ARG A 477 8.81 16.79 -12.48
CA ARG A 477 9.43 16.42 -13.76
C ARG A 477 8.81 15.17 -14.35
N MET A 478 8.38 14.23 -13.52
CA MET A 478 7.98 12.89 -13.95
C MET A 478 6.49 12.76 -14.25
N GLU A 479 5.63 13.60 -13.68
CA GLU A 479 4.19 13.62 -13.96
C GLU A 479 3.88 13.90 -15.44
N GLU A 480 4.74 14.63 -16.15
CA GLU A 480 4.61 14.83 -17.60
C GLU A 480 4.93 13.60 -18.45
N HIS A 481 5.60 12.58 -17.87
CA HIS A 481 5.96 11.34 -18.56
C HIS A 481 5.07 10.16 -18.18
N TYR A 482 4.27 10.28 -17.12
CA TYR A 482 3.47 9.18 -16.60
C TYR A 482 2.06 9.63 -16.23
N ASN A 483 1.07 8.96 -16.81
CA ASN A 483 -0.28 8.94 -16.29
C ASN A 483 -0.59 7.52 -15.83
N LYS A 484 -0.60 7.28 -14.52
CA LYS A 484 -0.64 5.93 -13.95
C LYS A 484 0.43 5.04 -14.60
N ASN A 485 0.09 3.81 -14.98
CA ASN A 485 0.99 2.89 -15.67
C ASN A 485 1.28 3.27 -17.15
N LYS A 486 0.60 4.29 -17.70
CA LYS A 486 0.76 4.72 -19.09
C LYS A 486 1.90 5.72 -19.23
N LYS A 487 2.89 5.35 -20.04
CA LYS A 487 3.97 6.26 -20.46
C LYS A 487 3.42 7.30 -21.44
N MET A 488 3.74 8.56 -21.18
CA MET A 488 3.42 9.70 -22.03
C MET A 488 4.67 10.16 -22.75
N LEU A 489 4.53 10.46 -24.05
CA LEU A 489 5.62 10.97 -24.87
C LEU A 489 5.61 12.49 -24.85
N ARG A 490 6.05 13.09 -23.73
CA ARG A 490 6.31 14.53 -23.73
C ARG A 490 7.42 14.84 -24.73
N ALA A 491 7.37 16.02 -25.33
CA ALA A 491 8.43 16.45 -26.24
C ALA A 491 9.79 16.46 -25.52
N LEU A 492 10.79 15.83 -26.13
CA LEU A 492 12.15 15.80 -25.58
C LEU A 492 12.90 17.06 -26.04
N GLU A 493 13.33 17.88 -25.09
CA GLU A 493 14.14 19.08 -25.38
C GLU A 493 15.45 18.72 -26.09
N VAL A 494 16.06 17.58 -25.76
CA VAL A 494 17.25 17.09 -26.48
C VAL A 494 16.95 16.80 -27.96
N ALA A 495 15.77 16.24 -28.27
CA ALA A 495 15.38 15.98 -29.65
C ALA A 495 15.10 17.29 -30.40
N ARG A 496 14.38 18.23 -29.77
CA ARG A 496 14.12 19.57 -30.33
C ARG A 496 15.42 20.32 -30.61
N HIS A 497 16.35 20.32 -29.67
CA HIS A 497 17.65 20.97 -29.81
C HIS A 497 18.46 20.39 -30.97
N ASN A 498 18.59 19.06 -31.04
CA ASN A 498 19.34 18.41 -32.12
C ASN A 498 18.67 18.60 -33.49
N LEU A 499 17.33 18.57 -33.58
CA LEU A 499 16.64 18.84 -34.83
C LEU A 499 16.86 20.27 -35.33
N ARG A 500 16.94 21.28 -34.45
CA ARG A 500 17.28 22.66 -34.84
C ARG A 500 18.68 22.76 -35.43
N ILE A 501 19.65 22.04 -34.84
CA ILE A 501 21.01 21.96 -35.35
C ILE A 501 21.04 21.26 -36.72
N ILE A 502 20.39 20.10 -36.85
CA ILE A 502 20.38 19.30 -38.09
C ILE A 502 19.68 20.03 -39.24
N LYS A 503 18.57 20.73 -38.97
CA LYS A 503 17.76 21.42 -39.99
C LYS A 503 18.19 22.87 -40.27
N GLY A 504 19.27 23.36 -39.66
CA GLY A 504 19.83 24.69 -39.96
C GLY A 504 18.88 25.86 -39.67
N ASN A 505 18.30 25.93 -38.46
CA ASN A 505 17.41 27.01 -38.02
C ASN A 505 16.17 27.28 -38.90
N GLN A 506 15.76 26.36 -39.79
CA GLN A 506 14.40 26.41 -40.34
C GLN A 506 13.41 26.09 -39.22
N GLU A 507 12.44 27.00 -38.99
CA GLU A 507 11.41 26.84 -37.96
C GLU A 507 10.70 25.49 -38.15
N LEU A 508 10.90 24.60 -37.19
CA LEU A 508 10.04 23.44 -37.04
C LEU A 508 8.63 23.97 -36.71
N HIS A 509 7.61 23.53 -37.43
CA HIS A 509 6.21 23.66 -37.01
C HIS A 509 5.98 22.87 -35.71
N LEU A 510 6.42 23.43 -34.59
CA LEU A 510 6.24 22.91 -33.25
C LEU A 510 5.53 24.02 -32.47
N LYS A 511 4.19 23.98 -32.46
CA LYS A 511 3.41 24.65 -31.42
C LYS A 511 3.58 23.91 -30.09
#